data_AF-A0A2S4W8R9-F1
#
_entry.id   AF-A0A2S4W8R9-F1
#
_cell.length_a   1.000
_cell.length_b   1.000
_cell.length_c   1.000
_cell.angle_alpha   90.00
_cell.angle_beta   90.00
_cell.angle_gamma   90.00
#
_symmetry.space_group_name_H-M   'P 1'
#
loop_
_entity.id
_entity.type
_entity.pdbx_description
1 polymer ?
#
loop_
_entity_poly.entity_id
_entity_poly.type
_entity_poly.pdbx_seq_one_letter_code
_entity_poly.pdbx_strand_id
1 'polypeptide(L)'
;MIRLYSSSSSLRPKRWETKVNNSMEAVEEDQVGTPCPRSNLRPIRYSPRFWSRSSTSSNLDSENPKSKAREADYRHPYSLQEFQIEPTLLPTHLAELKSALELEDLQWIMFRNRVDKFNQTFWETHSTRFEELEEEAQSQKDVTLNQSSDSSSLIQQQKEQIDSKLVRFYSDWLIDHKLDFMKYNREWWALLPALIKGGWLAQLRNLRWKFACWRYSILSSKLVNHQ
;
A
#
# COMPACT_ATOMS: atom_id res chain seq x y z
N MET A 1 -35.19 15.57 -16.93
CA MET A 1 -34.72 16.58 -15.97
C MET A 1 -34.26 15.85 -14.73
N ILE A 2 -32.99 15.73 -14.37
CA ILE A 2 -31.72 16.25 -14.90
C ILE A 2 -30.75 15.07 -14.63
N ARG A 3 -30.12 14.31 -15.53
CA ARG A 3 -29.55 14.58 -16.87
C ARG A 3 -28.96 15.99 -16.94
N LEU A 4 -27.81 16.15 -16.32
CA LEU A 4 -26.77 16.96 -16.93
C LEU A 4 -26.14 16.08 -18.01
N TYR A 5 -26.67 16.19 -19.22
CA TYR A 5 -25.89 15.82 -20.39
C TYR A 5 -24.89 16.94 -20.64
N SER A 6 -23.62 16.57 -20.78
CA SER A 6 -22.82 17.16 -21.84
C SER A 6 -22.08 16.04 -22.55
N SER A 7 -22.43 15.87 -23.82
CA SER A 7 -21.80 14.96 -24.78
C SER A 7 -20.41 15.43 -25.17
N SER A 8 -19.63 14.42 -25.58
CA SER A 8 -18.52 14.44 -26.52
C SER A 8 -17.31 15.32 -26.19
N SER A 9 -16.25 14.66 -25.73
CA SER A 9 -15.13 14.41 -26.65
C SER A 9 -14.35 13.18 -26.19
N SER A 10 -14.01 12.36 -27.17
CA SER A 10 -13.14 11.22 -27.06
C SER A 10 -11.77 11.62 -26.52
N LEU A 11 -11.53 11.41 -25.24
CA LEU A 11 -10.20 11.08 -24.73
C LEU A 11 -10.44 10.15 -23.54
N ARG A 12 -10.39 8.82 -23.79
CA ARG A 12 -10.04 7.90 -22.69
C ARG A 12 -8.81 8.52 -22.04
N PRO A 13 -8.80 8.85 -20.72
CA PRO A 13 -7.58 9.31 -20.10
C PRO A 13 -6.56 8.22 -20.35
N LYS A 14 -5.51 8.60 -21.09
CA LYS A 14 -4.40 7.74 -21.45
C LYS A 14 -3.95 7.12 -20.14
N ARG A 15 -4.13 5.80 -20.04
CA ARG A 15 -3.74 4.92 -18.94
C ARG A 15 -2.42 5.41 -18.36
N TRP A 16 -2.47 6.23 -17.31
CA TRP A 16 -1.35 6.38 -16.43
C TRP A 16 -1.41 5.15 -15.55
N GLU A 17 -0.86 4.05 -16.08
CA GLU A 17 -0.13 3.16 -15.21
C GLU A 17 0.89 4.06 -14.54
N THR A 18 0.59 4.50 -13.32
CA THR A 18 1.65 4.88 -12.42
C THR A 18 2.41 3.58 -12.23
N LYS A 19 3.42 3.37 -13.08
CA LYS A 19 4.64 2.69 -12.68
C LYS A 19 4.98 3.36 -11.37
N VAL A 20 4.62 2.71 -10.27
CA VAL A 20 5.06 3.16 -8.97
C VAL A 20 6.57 3.06 -9.09
N ASN A 21 7.24 4.20 -9.10
CA ASN A 21 8.69 4.23 -9.17
C ASN A 21 9.18 3.29 -8.06
N ASN A 22 9.92 2.26 -8.46
CA ASN A 22 10.69 1.42 -7.56
C ASN A 22 11.96 2.18 -7.12
N SER A 23 11.88 3.50 -6.96
CA SER A 23 12.87 4.22 -6.18
C SER A 23 12.70 3.70 -4.76
N MET A 24 13.68 2.93 -4.30
CA MET A 24 13.91 2.58 -2.89
C MET A 24 14.23 3.87 -2.12
N GLU A 25 13.29 4.81 -2.10
CA GLU A 25 13.29 5.91 -1.17
C GLU A 25 12.89 5.28 0.16
N ALA A 26 13.85 5.18 1.07
CA ALA A 26 13.70 4.51 2.35
C ALA A 26 12.76 5.32 3.24
N VAL A 27 11.46 5.13 3.06
CA VAL A 27 10.45 5.76 3.91
C VAL A 27 10.35 4.96 5.19
N GLU A 28 10.56 5.62 6.33
CA GLU A 28 10.53 4.99 7.66
C GLU A 28 9.13 4.45 8.03
N GLU A 29 8.10 4.83 7.28
CA GLU A 29 6.69 4.53 7.56
C GLU A 29 6.02 3.71 6.46
N ASP A 30 5.04 2.90 6.88
CA ASP A 30 4.19 2.12 5.96
C ASP A 30 3.40 3.10 5.07
N GLN A 31 3.55 2.98 3.74
CA GLN A 31 2.89 3.89 2.79
C GLN A 31 1.58 3.30 2.27
N VAL A 32 0.56 4.15 2.16
CA VAL A 32 -0.74 3.77 1.60
C VAL A 32 -0.87 4.34 0.19
N GLY A 33 -1.02 3.46 -0.80
CA GLY A 33 -1.17 3.84 -2.20
C GLY A 33 -2.57 4.34 -2.57
N THR A 34 -2.76 4.66 -3.85
CA THR A 34 -4.06 5.05 -4.39
C THR A 34 -5.07 3.89 -4.30
N PRO A 35 -6.37 4.18 -4.09
CA PRO A 35 -7.40 3.13 -4.09
C PRO A 35 -7.38 2.33 -5.39
N CYS A 36 -7.46 1.00 -5.28
CA CYS A 36 -7.66 0.14 -6.42
C CYS A 36 -9.05 0.42 -7.03
N PRO A 37 -9.16 0.60 -8.37
CA PRO A 37 -10.43 0.93 -9.01
C PRO A 37 -11.50 -0.16 -8.90
N ARG A 38 -11.11 -1.42 -8.63
CA ARG A 38 -12.05 -2.55 -8.53
C ARG A 38 -12.37 -2.93 -7.08
N SER A 39 -11.34 -3.18 -6.26
CA SER A 39 -11.55 -3.58 -4.88
C SER A 39 -11.86 -2.42 -3.92
N ASN A 40 -11.68 -1.16 -4.34
CA ASN A 40 -11.69 0.05 -3.48
C ASN A 40 -10.68 0.05 -2.32
N LEU A 41 -9.90 -1.01 -2.13
CA LEU A 41 -8.87 -1.09 -1.11
C LEU A 41 -7.61 -0.36 -1.57
N ARG A 42 -6.90 0.24 -0.62
CA ARG A 42 -5.63 0.90 -0.88
C ARG A 42 -4.48 -0.09 -0.63
N PRO A 43 -3.57 -0.29 -1.60
CA PRO A 43 -2.43 -1.15 -1.39
C PRO A 43 -1.48 -0.52 -0.37
N ILE A 44 -0.98 -1.33 0.56
CA ILE A 44 -0.03 -0.90 1.58
C ILE A 44 1.37 -1.36 1.16
N ARG A 45 2.33 -0.44 1.23
CA ARG A 45 3.75 -0.72 1.09
C ARG A 45 4.39 -0.71 2.46
N TYR A 46 4.73 -1.89 2.93
CA TYR A 46 5.36 -2.07 4.23
C TYR A 46 6.83 -1.68 4.19
N SER A 47 7.23 -0.74 5.05
CA SER A 47 8.63 -0.37 5.21
C SER A 47 9.35 -1.40 6.10
N PRO A 48 10.65 -1.65 5.84
CA PRO A 48 11.49 -2.34 6.81
C PRO A 48 11.62 -1.49 8.07
N ARG A 49 11.33 -2.10 9.23
CA ARG A 49 11.39 -1.42 10.54
C ARG A 49 12.83 -1.34 11.06
N PHE A 50 13.70 -2.21 10.56
CA PHE A 50 15.14 -2.12 10.81
C PHE A 50 15.77 -1.26 9.71
N TRP A 51 16.34 -0.14 10.17
CA TRP A 51 16.90 0.93 9.36
C TRP A 51 17.56 0.49 8.05
N SER A 52 16.99 0.94 6.93
CA SER A 52 17.77 1.24 5.73
C SER A 52 18.12 2.72 5.79
N ARG A 53 19.28 3.05 6.36
CA ARG A 53 19.89 4.37 6.10
C ARG A 53 20.42 4.35 4.68
N SER A 54 19.53 4.30 3.69
CA SER A 54 19.88 4.64 2.32
C SER A 54 19.94 6.16 2.29
N SER A 55 21.13 6.66 2.65
CA SER A 55 21.72 7.92 2.21
C SER A 55 20.94 8.55 1.05
N THR A 56 20.01 9.45 1.37
CA THR A 56 19.40 10.31 0.37
C THR A 56 20.36 11.46 0.12
N SER A 57 20.75 11.58 -1.15
CA SER A 57 21.50 12.67 -1.82
C SER A 57 23.02 12.80 -1.61
N SER A 58 23.78 11.99 -2.36
CA SER A 58 24.90 12.54 -3.13
C SER A 58 25.05 11.74 -4.42
N ASN A 59 25.27 12.45 -5.53
CA ASN A 59 25.54 11.97 -6.89
C ASN A 59 24.34 11.87 -7.83
N LEU A 60 23.83 13.04 -8.20
CA LEU A 60 23.57 13.31 -9.62
C LEU A 60 24.85 13.92 -10.22
N ASP A 61 25.86 13.09 -10.46
CA ASP A 61 26.91 13.42 -11.42
C ASP A 61 26.30 13.28 -12.82
N SER A 62 25.62 14.33 -13.26
CA SER A 62 25.32 14.52 -14.67
C SER A 62 26.62 14.99 -15.32
N GLU A 63 27.39 14.05 -15.88
CA GLU A 63 28.53 14.35 -16.74
C GLU A 63 28.08 15.26 -17.90
N ASN A 64 28.29 16.57 -17.74
CA ASN A 64 28.24 17.51 -18.84
C ASN A 64 29.49 18.39 -18.75
N PRO A 65 30.51 18.18 -19.61
CA PRO A 65 31.82 18.79 -19.43
C PRO A 65 31.85 20.20 -20.03
N LYS A 66 30.96 21.11 -19.61
CA LYS A 66 30.97 22.53 -20.06
C LYS A 66 30.41 23.51 -19.01
N SER A 67 30.92 23.50 -17.78
CA SER A 67 30.68 24.61 -16.84
C SER A 67 31.72 24.72 -15.72
N LYS A 68 33.01 24.44 -16.00
CA LYS A 68 34.08 24.75 -15.03
C LYS A 68 34.49 26.22 -15.15
N ALA A 69 33.78 27.13 -14.47
CA ALA A 69 34.32 28.47 -14.19
C ALA A 69 33.64 29.31 -13.08
N ARG A 70 32.51 28.92 -12.47
CA ARG A 70 31.78 29.85 -11.57
C ARG A 70 31.10 29.25 -10.33
N GLU A 71 31.70 28.24 -9.73
CA GLU A 71 31.08 27.55 -8.57
C GLU A 71 32.10 27.27 -7.46
N ALA A 72 32.96 28.25 -7.15
CA ALA A 72 33.91 28.17 -6.05
C ALA A 72 33.42 28.87 -4.76
N ASP A 73 32.37 29.70 -4.81
CA ASP A 73 32.05 30.64 -3.72
C ASP A 73 30.73 30.37 -2.97
N TYR A 74 30.02 29.28 -3.27
CA TYR A 74 28.80 28.90 -2.54
C TYR A 74 28.96 27.53 -1.86
N ARG A 75 30.01 27.36 -1.05
CA ARG A 75 29.99 26.35 0.01
C ARG A 75 29.20 26.89 1.18
N HIS A 76 28.00 26.34 1.39
CA HIS A 76 27.22 26.62 2.58
C HIS A 76 28.07 26.25 3.82
N PRO A 77 28.11 27.08 4.89
CA PRO A 77 28.90 26.82 6.11
C PRO A 77 28.47 25.58 6.89
N TYR A 78 27.42 24.91 6.43
CA TYR A 78 26.99 23.61 6.92
C TYR A 78 26.85 22.68 5.69
N SER A 79 27.98 22.29 5.13
CA SER A 79 28.00 21.29 4.06
C SER A 79 27.99 19.89 4.68
N LEU A 80 27.15 18.98 4.17
CA LEU A 80 27.10 17.59 4.62
C LEU A 80 28.45 16.86 4.47
N GLN A 81 29.39 17.45 3.74
CA GLN A 81 30.75 16.98 3.57
C GLN A 81 31.59 17.03 4.85
N GLU A 82 31.25 17.90 5.82
CA GLU A 82 31.90 17.97 7.13
C GLU A 82 31.49 16.80 8.04
N PHE A 83 30.29 16.26 7.83
CA PHE A 83 29.87 15.00 8.40
C PHE A 83 30.35 13.90 7.46
N GLN A 84 31.65 13.66 7.38
CA GLN A 84 32.16 12.43 6.77
C GLN A 84 31.51 11.27 7.53
N ILE A 85 30.51 10.66 6.89
CA ILE A 85 29.87 9.44 7.36
C ILE A 85 30.88 8.32 7.06
N GLU A 86 32.00 8.33 7.78
CA GLU A 86 32.86 7.16 7.85
C GLU A 86 31.95 6.02 8.30
N PRO A 87 31.78 4.95 7.50
CA PRO A 87 30.94 3.85 7.87
C PRO A 87 31.54 3.26 9.15
N THR A 88 30.92 3.56 10.29
CA THR A 88 31.35 2.99 11.57
C THR A 88 31.28 1.48 11.42
N LEU A 89 32.44 0.85 11.31
CA LEU A 89 32.55 -0.60 11.16
C LEU A 89 31.92 -1.21 12.42
N LEU A 90 30.73 -1.77 12.24
CA LEU A 90 30.03 -2.47 13.31
C LEU A 90 30.89 -3.68 13.72
N PRO A 91 31.06 -3.94 15.01
CA PRO A 91 31.64 -5.19 15.50
C PRO A 91 30.96 -6.38 14.82
N THR A 92 31.75 -7.41 14.47
CA THR A 92 31.27 -8.60 13.75
C THR A 92 30.01 -9.21 14.38
N HIS A 93 29.98 -9.36 15.71
CA HIS A 93 28.81 -9.86 16.43
C HIS A 93 27.56 -8.98 16.29
N LEU A 94 27.70 -7.65 16.26
CA LEU A 94 26.57 -6.75 16.02
C LEU A 94 26.11 -6.81 14.56
N ALA A 95 27.03 -6.98 13.61
CA ALA A 95 26.69 -7.16 12.20
C ALA A 95 25.94 -8.47 11.94
N GLU A 96 26.35 -9.57 12.57
CA GLU A 96 25.64 -10.86 12.51
C GLU A 96 24.26 -10.79 13.15
N LEU A 97 24.16 -10.19 14.34
CA LEU A 97 22.88 -9.99 15.00
C LEU A 97 21.94 -9.12 14.15
N LYS A 98 22.49 -8.10 13.50
CA LYS A 98 21.75 -7.23 12.60
C LYS A 98 21.18 -7.99 11.41
N SER A 99 22.01 -8.76 10.69
CA SER A 99 21.55 -9.51 9.51
C SER A 99 20.47 -10.56 9.86
N ALA A 100 20.60 -11.20 11.03
CA ALA A 100 19.58 -12.12 11.53
C ALA A 100 18.23 -11.42 11.77
N LEU A 101 18.23 -10.25 12.43
CA LEU A 101 17.01 -9.48 12.68
C LEU A 101 16.38 -8.94 11.38
N GLU A 102 17.20 -8.57 10.39
CA GLU A 102 16.74 -8.14 9.06
C GLU A 102 16.01 -9.25 8.32
N LEU A 103 16.54 -10.48 8.34
CA LEU A 103 15.89 -11.63 7.72
C LEU A 103 14.51 -11.90 8.34
N GLU A 104 14.41 -11.83 9.67
CA GLU A 104 13.14 -11.98 10.37
C GLU A 104 12.14 -10.86 10.01
N ASP A 105 12.61 -9.62 9.84
CA ASP A 105 11.76 -8.49 9.47
C ASP A 105 11.25 -8.60 8.03
N LEU A 106 12.10 -9.01 7.10
CA LEU A 106 11.72 -9.29 5.72
C LEU A 106 10.68 -10.40 5.64
N GLN A 107 10.87 -11.51 6.38
CA GLN A 107 9.87 -12.58 6.44
C GLN A 107 8.52 -12.08 6.92
N TRP A 108 8.52 -11.21 7.94
CA TRP A 108 7.31 -10.61 8.47
C TRP A 108 6.62 -9.67 7.45
N ILE A 109 7.39 -8.86 6.73
CA ILE A 109 6.88 -8.00 5.65
C ILE A 109 6.29 -8.84 4.53
N MET A 110 6.97 -9.90 4.11
CA MET A 110 6.45 -10.83 3.11
C MET A 110 5.13 -11.45 3.54
N PHE A 111 4.99 -11.79 4.83
CA PHE A 111 3.73 -12.30 5.35
C PHE A 111 2.61 -11.25 5.29
N ARG A 112 2.85 -10.02 5.75
CA ARG A 112 1.86 -8.93 5.66
C ARG A 112 1.41 -8.67 4.22
N ASN A 113 2.36 -8.63 3.28
CA ASN A 113 2.07 -8.50 1.86
C ASN A 113 1.17 -9.63 1.32
N ARG A 114 1.36 -10.87 1.78
CA ARG A 114 0.50 -12.00 1.38
C ARG A 114 -0.92 -11.85 1.94
N VAL A 115 -1.06 -11.41 3.20
CA VAL A 115 -2.36 -11.17 3.83
C VAL A 115 -3.13 -10.07 3.10
N ASP A 116 -2.47 -8.95 2.78
CA ASP A 116 -3.11 -7.87 2.03
C ASP A 116 -3.49 -8.31 0.62
N LYS A 117 -2.62 -9.08 -0.04
CA LYS A 117 -2.94 -9.64 -1.35
C LYS A 117 -4.15 -10.55 -1.29
N PHE A 118 -4.26 -11.40 -0.27
CA PHE A 118 -5.44 -12.24 -0.04
C PHE A 118 -6.71 -11.39 0.07
N ASN A 119 -6.68 -10.36 0.92
CA ASN A 119 -7.82 -9.45 1.10
C ASN A 119 -8.19 -8.73 -0.22
N GLN A 120 -7.18 -8.20 -0.91
CA GLN A 120 -7.31 -7.54 -2.20
C GLN A 120 -7.97 -8.44 -3.25
N THR A 121 -7.50 -9.68 -3.40
CA THR A 121 -8.00 -10.61 -4.41
C THR A 121 -9.45 -11.01 -4.15
N PHE A 122 -9.84 -11.17 -2.88
CA PHE A 122 -11.20 -11.49 -2.49
C PHE A 122 -12.16 -10.38 -2.92
N TRP A 123 -11.88 -9.14 -2.50
CA TRP A 123 -12.74 -8.00 -2.83
C TRP A 123 -12.73 -7.64 -4.30
N GLU A 124 -11.59 -7.75 -4.98
CA GLU A 124 -11.53 -7.56 -6.43
C GLU A 124 -12.46 -8.55 -7.15
N THR A 125 -12.40 -9.84 -6.82
CA THR A 125 -13.22 -10.88 -7.46
C THR A 125 -14.71 -10.71 -7.17
N HIS A 126 -15.06 -10.29 -5.94
CA HIS A 126 -16.45 -10.00 -5.60
C HIS A 126 -16.98 -8.75 -6.31
N SER A 127 -16.20 -7.68 -6.40
CA SER A 127 -16.59 -6.48 -7.15
C SER A 127 -16.74 -6.78 -8.64
N THR A 128 -15.82 -7.54 -9.25
CA THR A 128 -15.92 -7.87 -10.68
C THR A 128 -17.20 -8.64 -10.99
N ARG A 129 -17.51 -9.65 -10.17
CA ARG A 129 -18.69 -10.49 -10.37
C ARG A 129 -19.98 -9.72 -10.12
N PHE A 130 -19.95 -8.78 -9.17
CA PHE A 130 -21.09 -7.90 -8.92
C PHE A 130 -21.35 -6.97 -10.11
N GLU A 131 -20.31 -6.33 -10.66
CA GLU A 131 -20.39 -5.48 -11.86
C GLU A 131 -20.94 -6.25 -13.07
N GLU A 132 -20.45 -7.48 -13.31
CA GLU A 132 -20.92 -8.34 -14.40
C GLU A 132 -22.42 -8.65 -14.31
N LEU A 133 -22.92 -9.01 -13.11
CA LEU A 133 -24.33 -9.29 -12.89
C LEU A 133 -25.20 -8.02 -13.00
N GLU A 134 -24.67 -6.87 -12.59
CA GLU A 134 -25.35 -5.59 -12.73
C GLU A 134 -25.50 -5.23 -14.22
N GLU A 135 -24.45 -5.38 -15.03
CA GLU A 135 -24.48 -5.14 -16.47
C GLU A 135 -25.48 -6.07 -17.19
N GLU A 136 -25.55 -7.35 -16.81
CA GLU A 136 -26.54 -8.29 -17.34
C GLU A 136 -27.99 -7.88 -17.00
N ALA A 137 -28.24 -7.51 -15.74
CA ALA A 137 -29.55 -7.07 -15.29
C ALA A 137 -29.98 -5.73 -15.93
N GLN A 138 -29.05 -4.79 -16.11
CA GLN A 138 -29.28 -3.53 -16.81
C GLN A 138 -29.56 -3.77 -18.30
N SER A 139 -28.81 -4.66 -18.96
CA SER A 139 -29.02 -5.01 -20.37
C SER A 139 -30.43 -5.59 -20.61
N GLN A 140 -30.91 -6.46 -19.72
CA GLN A 140 -32.29 -6.98 -19.78
C GLN A 140 -33.34 -5.88 -19.57
N LYS A 141 -33.04 -4.90 -18.70
CA LYS A 141 -33.90 -3.75 -18.45
C LYS A 141 -34.00 -2.83 -19.66
N ASP A 142 -32.89 -2.50 -20.33
CA ASP A 142 -32.91 -1.60 -21.49
C ASP A 142 -33.68 -2.19 -22.68
N VAL A 143 -33.65 -3.51 -22.87
CA VAL A 143 -34.49 -4.20 -23.87
C VAL A 143 -35.99 -4.04 -23.57
N THR A 144 -36.38 -4.06 -22.29
CA THR A 144 -37.80 -3.96 -21.88
C THR A 144 -38.29 -2.51 -21.80
N LEU A 145 -37.43 -1.54 -21.47
CA LEU A 145 -37.79 -0.13 -21.31
C LEU A 145 -38.03 0.60 -22.63
N ASN A 146 -37.37 0.16 -23.72
CA ASN A 146 -37.59 0.72 -25.06
C ASN A 146 -39.02 0.54 -25.62
N GLN A 147 -39.91 -0.16 -24.89
CA GLN A 147 -41.30 -0.41 -25.28
C GLN A 147 -42.33 0.43 -24.52
N SER A 148 -41.95 1.19 -23.48
CA SER A 148 -42.92 1.89 -22.63
C SER A 148 -42.59 3.39 -22.49
N SER A 149 -43.09 4.19 -23.41
CA SER A 149 -43.15 5.65 -23.32
C SER A 149 -44.46 6.06 -22.63
N ASP A 150 -44.40 6.79 -21.51
CA ASP A 150 -45.20 8.02 -21.27
C ASP A 150 -45.48 8.36 -19.78
N SER A 151 -45.50 9.66 -19.52
CA SER A 151 -46.02 10.42 -18.36
C SER A 151 -45.21 10.47 -17.04
N SER A 152 -45.20 11.65 -16.42
CA SER A 152 -44.33 12.09 -15.31
C SER A 152 -44.75 11.61 -13.92
N SER A 153 -46.01 11.22 -13.70
CA SER A 153 -46.47 10.55 -12.46
C SER A 153 -46.00 9.09 -12.37
N LEU A 154 -45.66 8.50 -13.52
CA LEU A 154 -45.12 7.15 -13.65
C LEU A 154 -43.67 7.06 -13.12
N ILE A 155 -42.94 8.17 -13.07
CA ILE A 155 -41.53 8.22 -12.65
C ILE A 155 -41.36 7.83 -11.17
N GLN A 156 -42.26 8.28 -10.29
CA GLN A 156 -42.20 7.95 -8.86
C GLN A 156 -42.49 6.47 -8.62
N GLN A 157 -43.52 5.92 -9.28
CA GLN A 157 -43.87 4.50 -9.22
C GLN A 157 -42.80 3.62 -9.87
N GLN A 158 -42.21 4.05 -10.98
CA GLN A 158 -41.07 3.37 -11.60
C GLN A 158 -39.87 3.35 -10.67
N LYS A 159 -39.60 4.45 -9.95
CA LYS A 159 -38.50 4.52 -8.99
C LYS A 159 -38.70 3.54 -7.84
N GLU A 160 -39.89 3.47 -7.25
CA GLU A 160 -40.21 2.50 -6.19
C GLU A 160 -40.16 1.04 -6.69
N GLN A 161 -40.57 0.79 -7.93
CA GLN A 161 -40.40 -0.52 -8.57
C GLN A 161 -38.93 -0.87 -8.83
N ILE A 162 -38.11 0.12 -9.22
CA ILE A 162 -36.67 -0.05 -9.39
C ILE A 162 -36.02 -0.33 -8.03
N ASP A 163 -36.37 0.43 -7.00
CA ASP A 163 -35.81 0.27 -5.66
C ASP A 163 -36.18 -1.10 -5.09
N SER A 164 -37.44 -1.55 -5.24
CA SER A 164 -37.86 -2.89 -4.80
C SER A 164 -37.19 -4.03 -5.59
N LYS A 165 -36.96 -3.86 -6.91
CA LYS A 165 -36.19 -4.81 -7.72
C LYS A 165 -34.72 -4.85 -7.31
N LEU A 166 -34.13 -3.69 -7.04
CA LEU A 166 -32.75 -3.56 -6.58
C LEU A 166 -32.56 -4.22 -5.21
N VAL A 167 -33.50 -4.01 -4.28
CA VAL A 167 -33.50 -4.68 -2.97
C VAL A 167 -33.53 -6.20 -3.11
N ARG A 168 -34.36 -6.75 -4.00
CA ARG A 168 -34.40 -8.19 -4.28
C ARG A 168 -33.07 -8.70 -4.85
N PHE A 169 -32.51 -7.97 -5.81
CA PHE A 169 -31.20 -8.30 -6.39
C PHE A 169 -30.12 -8.38 -5.31
N TYR A 170 -30.02 -7.37 -4.43
CA TYR A 170 -29.04 -7.38 -3.35
C TYR A 170 -29.29 -8.50 -2.33
N SER A 171 -30.54 -8.77 -1.97
CA SER A 171 -30.85 -9.86 -1.03
C SER A 171 -30.46 -11.22 -1.59
N ASP A 172 -30.76 -11.46 -2.87
CA ASP A 172 -30.46 -12.73 -3.54
C ASP A 172 -28.94 -12.89 -3.68
N TRP A 173 -28.23 -11.83 -4.11
CA TRP A 173 -26.77 -11.83 -4.20
C TRP A 173 -26.09 -12.13 -2.86
N LEU A 174 -26.59 -11.57 -1.76
CA LEU A 174 -26.07 -11.84 -0.41
C LEU A 174 -26.32 -13.28 0.04
N ILE A 175 -27.48 -13.85 -0.30
CA ILE A 175 -27.82 -15.23 0.02
C ILE A 175 -26.89 -16.19 -0.73
N ASP A 176 -26.62 -15.91 -2.00
CA ASP A 176 -25.79 -16.75 -2.86
C ASP A 176 -24.33 -16.75 -2.41
N HIS A 177 -23.79 -15.59 -2.04
CA HIS A 177 -22.38 -15.43 -1.66
C HIS A 177 -22.10 -15.63 -0.17
N LYS A 178 -23.12 -15.89 0.66
CA LYS A 178 -22.97 -16.04 2.12
C LYS A 178 -21.88 -17.05 2.50
N LEU A 179 -21.77 -18.15 1.76
CA LEU A 179 -20.81 -19.22 2.07
C LEU A 179 -19.38 -18.77 1.80
N ASP A 180 -19.16 -17.96 0.77
CA ASP A 180 -17.83 -17.46 0.43
C ASP A 180 -17.40 -16.37 1.42
N PHE A 181 -18.31 -15.51 1.88
CA PHE A 181 -18.04 -14.61 3.00
C PHE A 181 -17.71 -15.37 4.29
N MET A 182 -18.42 -16.47 4.59
CA MET A 182 -18.11 -17.30 5.75
C MET A 182 -16.73 -17.95 5.66
N LYS A 183 -16.34 -18.47 4.48
CA LYS A 183 -15.00 -19.02 4.25
C LYS A 183 -13.93 -17.94 4.41
N TYR A 184 -14.11 -16.79 3.76
CA TYR A 184 -13.22 -15.65 3.88
C TYR A 184 -13.04 -15.22 5.34
N ASN A 185 -14.14 -15.06 6.08
CA ASN A 185 -14.08 -14.69 7.49
C ASN A 185 -13.31 -15.73 8.31
N ARG A 186 -13.53 -17.02 8.06
CA ARG A 186 -12.80 -18.09 8.75
C ARG A 186 -11.29 -18.01 8.48
N GLU A 187 -10.89 -17.81 7.24
CA GLU A 187 -9.48 -17.67 6.85
C GLU A 187 -8.86 -16.40 7.43
N TRP A 188 -9.60 -15.29 7.40
CA TRP A 188 -9.20 -14.02 8.02
C TRP A 188 -8.96 -14.17 9.52
N TRP A 189 -9.89 -14.81 10.24
CA TRP A 189 -9.76 -15.09 11.66
C TRP A 189 -8.59 -16.04 11.98
N ALA A 190 -8.27 -16.98 11.09
CA ALA A 190 -7.11 -17.84 11.25
C ALA A 190 -5.77 -17.08 11.11
N LEU A 191 -5.75 -15.98 10.33
CA LEU A 191 -4.55 -15.16 10.10
C LEU A 191 -4.30 -14.13 11.23
N LEU A 192 -5.35 -13.68 11.92
CA LEU A 192 -5.25 -12.65 12.96
C LEU A 192 -4.24 -12.97 14.09
N PRO A 193 -4.20 -14.18 14.67
CA PRO A 193 -3.22 -14.51 15.70
C PRO A 193 -1.77 -14.40 15.19
N ALA A 194 -1.53 -14.85 13.97
CA ALA A 194 -0.20 -14.74 13.34
C ALA A 194 0.17 -13.27 13.10
N LEU A 195 -0.81 -12.44 12.73
CA LEU A 195 -0.58 -11.01 12.54
C LEU A 195 -0.18 -10.31 13.86
N ILE A 196 -0.94 -10.57 14.92
CA ILE A 196 -0.68 -10.00 16.25
C ILE A 196 0.67 -10.49 16.79
N LYS A 197 0.95 -11.79 16.67
CA LYS A 197 2.23 -12.39 17.08
C LYS A 197 3.41 -11.76 16.35
N GLY A 198 3.31 -11.59 15.03
CA GLY A 198 4.37 -10.95 14.24
C GLY A 198 4.59 -9.49 14.64
N GLY A 199 3.51 -8.75 14.94
CA GLY A 199 3.60 -7.39 15.47
C GLY A 199 4.33 -7.31 16.81
N TRP A 200 4.03 -8.23 17.74
CA TRP A 200 4.70 -8.29 19.04
C TRP A 200 6.18 -8.69 18.92
N LEU A 201 6.48 -9.70 18.10
CA LEU A 201 7.85 -10.10 17.80
C LEU A 201 8.65 -8.95 17.18
N ALA A 202 8.03 -8.15 16.30
CA ALA A 202 8.69 -6.97 15.74
C ALA A 202 9.13 -5.97 16.80
N GLN A 203 8.33 -5.75 17.84
CA GLN A 203 8.70 -4.89 18.98
C GLN A 203 9.86 -5.49 19.79
N LEU A 204 9.81 -6.79 20.05
CA LEU A 204 10.89 -7.49 20.75
C LEU A 204 12.23 -7.42 20.00
N ARG A 205 12.21 -7.57 18.67
CA ARG A 205 13.41 -7.42 17.84
C ARG A 205 14.02 -6.02 17.98
N ASN A 206 13.19 -4.98 17.99
CA ASN A 206 13.65 -3.59 18.15
C ASN A 206 14.29 -3.38 19.53
N LEU A 207 13.66 -3.90 20.59
CA LEU A 207 14.25 -3.90 21.92
C LEU A 207 15.57 -4.67 21.96
N ARG A 208 15.63 -5.87 21.39
CA ARG A 208 16.84 -6.70 21.33
C ARG A 208 17.99 -5.96 20.63
N TRP A 209 17.71 -5.27 19.52
CA TRP A 209 18.69 -4.42 18.84
C TRP A 209 19.16 -3.27 19.74
N LYS A 210 18.24 -2.50 20.33
CA LYS A 210 18.56 -1.39 21.23
C LYS A 210 19.40 -1.84 22.44
N PHE A 211 19.06 -2.97 23.04
CA PHE A 211 19.82 -3.56 24.13
C PHE A 211 21.22 -3.99 23.69
N ALA A 212 21.38 -4.56 22.50
CA ALA A 212 22.69 -4.93 21.97
C ALA A 212 23.57 -3.68 21.73
N CYS A 213 23.01 -2.62 21.14
CA CYS A 213 23.69 -1.34 20.96
C CYS A 213 24.04 -0.68 22.30
N TRP A 214 23.12 -0.67 23.26
CA TRP A 214 23.34 -0.10 24.59
C TRP A 214 24.41 -0.86 25.38
N ARG A 215 24.38 -2.20 25.32
CA ARG A 215 25.43 -3.02 25.93
C ARG A 215 26.79 -2.70 25.31
N TYR A 216 26.85 -2.55 23.99
CA TYR A 216 28.08 -2.19 23.30
C TYR A 216 28.59 -0.79 23.67
N SER A 217 27.72 0.21 23.76
CA SER A 217 28.13 1.57 24.14
C SER A 217 28.71 1.64 25.55
N ILE A 218 28.13 0.90 26.51
CA ILE A 218 28.67 0.79 27.87
C ILE A 218 30.05 0.13 27.85
N LEU A 219 30.20 -1.00 27.16
CA LEU A 219 31.49 -1.71 27.07
C LEU A 219 32.57 -0.85 26.40
N SER A 220 32.22 -0.15 25.32
CA SER A 220 33.12 0.78 24.63
C SER A 220 33.56 1.93 25.53
N SER A 221 32.64 2.53 26.30
CA SER A 221 32.98 3.62 27.24
C SER A 221 33.94 3.20 28.35
N LYS A 222 33.88 1.94 28.81
CA LYS A 222 34.79 1.40 29.84
C LYS A 222 36.20 1.15 29.32
N LEU A 223 36.35 0.82 28.04
CA LEU A 223 37.66 0.60 27.40
C LEU A 223 38.42 1.93 27.20
N VAL A 224 37.72 3.03 26.90
CA VAL A 224 38.33 4.35 26.71
C VAL A 224 38.83 4.96 28.03
N ASN A 225 38.17 4.69 29.16
CA ASN A 225 38.56 5.24 30.47
C ASN A 225 39.77 4.54 31.13
N HIS A 226 40.34 3.50 30.50
CA HIS A 226 41.50 2.76 31.00
C HIS A 226 42.76 2.94 30.14
N GLN A 227 42.77 3.89 29.22
CA GLN A 227 43.94 4.40 28.51
C GLN A 227 44.32 5.78 29.05
#